data_AF-A0ABC9SP95-F1
#
_entry.id   AF-A0ABC9SP95-F1
#
_cell.length_a   1.000
_cell.length_b   1.000
_cell.length_c   1.000
_cell.angle_alpha   90.00
_cell.angle_beta   90.00
_cell.angle_gamma   90.00
#
_symmetry.space_group_name_H-M   'P 1'
#
loop_
_entity.id
_entity.type
_entity.pdbx_description
1 polymer ?
#
loop_
_entity_poly.entity_id
_entity_poly.type
_entity_poly.pdbx_seq_one_letter_code
_entity_poly.pdbx_strand_id
1 'polypeptide(L)' 'MYPFIIEYELPPMEGTLSVTENAKDEHEARYIVCSLLIPGAKIKNVRRG' A
#
# COMPACT_ATOMS: atom_id res chain seq x y z
N MET A 1 5.61 -11.49 11.29
CA MET A 1 5.37 -10.35 10.37
C MET A 1 6.36 -10.45 9.24
N TYR A 2 5.92 -10.13 8.03
CA TYR A 2 6.68 -10.22 6.79
C TYR A 2 6.57 -8.89 6.04
N PRO A 3 7.60 -8.52 5.26
CA PRO A 3 7.53 -7.31 4.44
C PRO A 3 6.55 -7.52 3.29
N PHE A 4 5.69 -6.54 3.07
CA PHE A 4 4.84 -6.41 1.90
C PHE A 4 5.19 -5.11 1.20
N ILE A 5 5.28 -5.15 -0.12
CA ILE A 5 5.43 -3.98 -0.97
C ILE A 5 4.05 -3.65 -1.50
N ILE A 6 3.56 -2.45 -1.15
CA ILE A 6 2.27 -1.94 -1.57
C ILE A 6 2.49 -0.81 -2.56
N GLU A 7 1.94 -0.99 -3.75
CA GLU A 7 1.97 -0.01 -4.83
C GLU A 7 0.65 0.75 -4.85
N TYR A 8 0.70 2.07 -4.82
CA TYR A 8 -0.47 2.94 -4.79
C TYR A 8 -0.29 4.19 -5.65
N GLU A 9 -1.41 4.79 -6.03
CA GLU A 9 -1.47 6.05 -6.77
C GLU A 9 -2.19 7.11 -5.94
N LEU A 10 -1.76 8.37 -6.08
CA LEU A 10 -2.36 9.53 -5.42
C LEU A 10 -2.92 10.48 -6.47
N PRO A 11 -4.23 10.46 -6.79
CA PRO A 11 -4.81 11.46 -7.69
C PRO A 11 -4.66 12.87 -7.12
N PRO A 12 -4.31 13.90 -7.91
CA PRO A 12 -4.11 13.89 -9.37
C PRO A 12 -2.67 13.63 -9.82
N MET A 13 -1.76 13.21 -8.94
CA MET A 13 -0.38 12.91 -9.31
C MET A 13 -0.33 11.72 -10.25
N GLU A 14 0.34 11.88 -11.38
CA GLU A 14 0.69 10.77 -12.25
C GLU A 14 1.88 10.02 -11.70
N GLY A 15 1.73 8.71 -11.49
CA GLY A 15 2.79 7.82 -11.05
C GLY A 15 2.36 6.87 -9.94
N THR A 16 3.02 5.71 -9.91
CA THR A 16 2.85 4.71 -8.87
C THR A 16 3.93 4.88 -7.81
N LEU A 17 3.52 5.05 -6.56
CA LEU A 17 4.39 5.05 -5.39
C LEU A 17 4.40 3.66 -4.76
N SER A 18 5.51 3.31 -4.12
CA SER A 18 5.63 2.07 -3.35
C SER A 18 5.94 2.38 -1.88
N VAL A 19 5.32 1.61 -0.99
CA VAL A 19 5.62 1.60 0.44
C VAL A 19 5.84 0.17 0.88
N THR A 20 6.81 -0.05 1.76
CA THR A 20 7.09 -1.37 2.33
C THR A 20 6.61 -1.39 3.78
N GLU A 21 5.67 -2.28 4.08
CA GLU A 21 5.09 -2.41 5.43
C GLU A 21 5.21 -3.84 5.94
N ASN A 22 5.40 -3.98 7.25
CA ASN A 22 5.44 -5.28 7.90
C ASN A 22 4.04 -5.68 8.36
N ALA A 23 3.52 -6.78 7.82
CA ALA A 23 2.20 -7.31 8.17
C ALA A 23 2.22 -8.83 8.38
N LYS A 24 1.17 -9.39 8.98
CA LYS A 24 0.95 -10.84 9.11
C LYS A 24 0.52 -11.45 7.78
N ASP A 25 -0.30 -10.72 7.03
CA ASP A 25 -0.87 -11.12 5.74
C ASP A 25 -1.17 -9.91 4.84
N GLU A 26 -1.58 -10.16 3.60
CA GLU A 26 -1.89 -9.12 2.62
C GLU A 26 -3.07 -8.22 3.02
N HIS A 27 -4.03 -8.75 3.78
CA HIS A 27 -5.20 -7.99 4.22
C HIS A 27 -4.80 -6.97 5.30
N GLU A 28 -3.99 -7.38 6.27
CA GLU A 28 -3.43 -6.47 7.28
C GLU A 28 -2.52 -5.42 6.61
N ALA A 29 -1.68 -5.81 5.64
CA ALA A 29 -0.86 -4.87 4.88
C ALA A 29 -1.70 -3.80 4.18
N ARG A 30 -2.79 -4.22 3.53
CA ARG A 30 -3.72 -3.31 2.85
C ARG A 30 -4.43 -2.39 3.83
N TYR A 31 -4.84 -2.90 4.99
CA TYR A 31 -5.50 -2.13 6.03
C TYR A 31 -4.58 -1.04 6.61
N ILE A 32 -3.32 -1.38 6.90
CA ILE A 32 -2.30 -0.44 7.38
C ILE A 32 -2.11 0.69 6.36
N VAL A 33 -1.89 0.35 5.10
CA VAL A 33 -1.65 1.34 4.04
C VAL A 33 -2.88 2.21 3.81
N CYS A 34 -4.10 1.64 3.76
CA CYS A 34 -5.32 2.44 3.68
C CYS A 34 -5.48 3.42 4.85
N SER A 35 -4.98 3.09 6.03
CA SER A 35 -5.03 3.97 7.22
C SER A 35 -3.94 5.05 7.20
N LEU A 36 -2.82 4.80 6.52
CA LEU A 36 -1.71 5.75 6.39
C LEU A 36 -1.89 6.72 5.22
N LEU A 37 -2.51 6.29 4.14
CA LEU A 37 -2.66 7.09 2.93
C LEU A 37 -3.79 8.11 3.04
N ILE A 38 -3.62 9.22 2.33
CA ILE A 38 -4.65 10.26 2.23
C ILE A 38 -5.93 9.73 1.55
N PRO A 39 -7.12 10.25 1.93
CA PRO A 39 -8.36 9.93 1.24
C PRO A 39 -8.24 10.16 -0.27
N GLY A 40 -8.59 9.14 -1.06
CA GLY A 40 -8.48 9.17 -2.52
C GLY A 40 -7.27 8.41 -3.08
N ALA A 41 -6.33 7.99 -2.24
CA ALA A 41 -5.28 7.07 -2.65
C ALA A 41 -5.85 5.73 -3.13
N LYS A 42 -5.29 5.19 -4.22
CA LYS A 42 -5.74 3.93 -4.81
C LYS A 42 -4.61 2.90 -4.77
N ILE A 43 -4.80 1.85 -3.98
CA ILE A 43 -3.89 0.71 -3.97
C ILE A 43 -4.05 -0.08 -5.27
N LYS A 44 -2.94 -0.25 -5.99
CA LYS A 44 -2.85 -0.96 -7.26
C LYS A 44 -2.39 -2.40 -7.08
N ASN A 45 -1.41 -2.62 -6.21
CA ASN A 45 -0.85 -3.94 -5.99
C ASN A 45 -0.37 -4.11 -4.55
N VAL A 46 -0.46 -5.33 -4.05
CA VAL A 46 0.14 -5.75 -2.78
C VAL A 46 0.85 -7.05 -3.07
N ARG A 47 2.16 -7.09 -2.82
CA ARG A 47 2.94 -8.31 -2.99
C ARG A 47 3.87 -8.50 -1.80
N ARG A 48 4.20 -9.75 -1.52
CA ARG A 48 5.21 -10.07 -0.52
C ARG A 48 6.60 -9.69 -1.05
N GLY A 49 7.35 -8.96 -0.23
CA GLY A 49 8.72 -8.51 -0.51
C GLY A 49 9.76 -9.58 -0.20
#